data_AF-A0A6T7GJG4-F1
#
_entry.id   AF-A0A6T7GJG4-F1
#
_cell.length_a   1.000
_cell.length_b   1.000
_cell.length_c   1.000
_cell.angle_alpha   90.00
_cell.angle_beta   90.00
_cell.angle_gamma   90.00
#
_symmetry.space_group_name_H-M   'P 1'
#
loop_
_entity.id
_entity.type
_entity.pdbx_description
1 polymer ?
#
loop_
_entity_poly.entity_id
_entity_poly.type
_entity_poly.pdbx_seq_one_letter_code
_entity_poly.pdbx_strand_id
1 'polypeptide(L)'
;MFDQICWPSQSENKGEDGSSTATKSSSSVSVIDDIDDEELLVSPFIAYEDGYNWPSAYTEIDEMMEACILIYPLAELRRQVRDKEMEDTTGLILQTPLTRSQIMDVIETNEEAITKASSKFGDEFYRDVLKTVQERNMVAKARAESRKSGHTVHITAASIIAFDDKFEQEELVYSIEADVIRKRITVCFRGSVTKLDWATDFEIYMKDVSNPLQSHISQEPTIRVHHGFHDYLFGPSSRGAKGPNGEDLSEYQEIMQQHVLPVLKQYPGFKLYVTGHSLGAALATLFAFEAAAEPDTHVPKPVSLFSIAGPYVGDESFRSAHQLLESLGKLRHIRVSNHKDLVTIVPKVSWRFNVFGTNSHVGALFKHVGVNLRFYEGTTTPVEISYPRVRSGFFSSTFDELARGWDQSYFSNISWNPMAHRPFHGLREYNKRLEANKSLLEQTYVNDLYARKNVVGNLVPHF
;
A
#
# COMPACT_ATOMS: atom_id res chain seq x y z
N MET A 1 -18.32 -31.58 -25.95
CA MET A 1 -18.53 -32.95 -26.45
C MET A 1 -17.23 -33.70 -26.16
N PHE A 2 -17.33 -34.87 -25.54
CA PHE A 2 -16.31 -35.65 -24.83
C PHE A 2 -15.98 -35.15 -23.41
N ASP A 3 -16.05 -35.95 -22.34
CA ASP A 3 -16.80 -37.18 -22.06
C ASP A 3 -16.83 -37.35 -20.54
N GLN A 4 -18.00 -37.75 -20.02
CA GLN A 4 -18.21 -38.17 -18.64
C GLN A 4 -17.63 -39.57 -18.45
N ILE A 5 -16.97 -39.83 -17.32
CA ILE A 5 -16.76 -41.19 -16.82
C ILE A 5 -17.32 -41.26 -15.40
N CYS A 6 -18.19 -42.24 -15.19
CA CYS A 6 -19.01 -42.42 -14.02
C CYS A 6 -19.11 -43.94 -13.73
N TRP A 7 -19.08 -44.30 -12.43
CA TRP A 7 -19.52 -45.55 -11.77
C TRP A 7 -18.60 -46.80 -11.81
N PRO A 8 -18.70 -47.75 -10.83
CA PRO A 8 -19.88 -48.00 -9.98
C PRO A 8 -19.69 -48.24 -8.46
N SER A 9 -20.83 -48.10 -7.78
CA SER A 9 -21.21 -48.58 -6.46
C SER A 9 -21.67 -50.06 -6.50
N GLN A 10 -21.49 -50.77 -5.39
CA GLN A 10 -22.24 -51.98 -4.98
C GLN A 10 -22.26 -52.00 -3.44
N SER A 11 -23.42 -51.75 -2.82
CA SER A 11 -24.42 -52.70 -2.28
C SER A 11 -23.93 -53.45 -1.02
N GLU A 12 -24.41 -53.03 0.16
CA GLU A 12 -25.47 -53.68 0.95
C GLU A 12 -25.04 -54.98 1.66
N ASN A 13 -25.08 -54.97 3.00
CA ASN A 13 -25.68 -56.08 3.73
C ASN A 13 -26.29 -55.63 5.06
N LYS A 14 -27.50 -56.12 5.33
CA LYS A 14 -28.38 -55.89 6.48
C LYS A 14 -28.18 -56.94 7.59
N GLY A 15 -28.68 -56.62 8.79
CA GLY A 15 -29.01 -57.54 9.88
C GLY A 15 -28.91 -56.83 11.24
N GLU A 16 -29.94 -56.12 11.72
CA GLU A 16 -31.12 -56.55 12.49
C GLU A 16 -30.88 -57.06 13.93
N ASP A 17 -31.66 -56.43 14.82
CA ASP A 17 -32.25 -56.84 16.11
C ASP A 17 -31.43 -56.92 17.42
N GLY A 18 -31.96 -56.24 18.46
CA GLY A 18 -31.50 -56.40 19.84
C GLY A 18 -32.03 -55.40 20.88
N SER A 19 -33.31 -55.50 21.21
CA SER A 19 -34.04 -54.77 22.26
C SER A 19 -33.45 -54.81 23.69
N SER A 20 -33.61 -53.68 24.41
CA SER A 20 -33.96 -53.52 25.85
C SER A 20 -32.92 -53.21 26.93
N THR A 21 -33.44 -52.44 27.89
CA THR A 21 -33.10 -52.26 29.31
C THR A 21 -32.15 -51.13 29.72
N ALA A 22 -32.75 -50.16 30.40
CA ALA A 22 -32.09 -49.20 31.27
C ALA A 22 -31.82 -49.84 32.64
N THR A 23 -30.59 -49.69 33.17
CA THR A 23 -30.32 -49.63 34.62
C THR A 23 -28.95 -49.01 34.91
N LYS A 24 -28.92 -48.26 36.02
CA LYS A 24 -27.81 -47.47 36.60
C LYS A 24 -26.55 -48.28 36.90
N SER A 25 -25.36 -47.67 36.73
CA SER A 25 -24.18 -47.86 37.57
C SER A 25 -23.21 -46.69 37.34
N SER A 26 -22.97 -45.86 38.35
CA SER A 26 -21.81 -45.89 39.26
C SER A 26 -20.54 -45.27 38.66
N SER A 27 -20.11 -44.21 39.34
CA SER A 27 -18.84 -43.50 39.23
C SER A 27 -17.62 -44.39 38.96
N SER A 28 -16.87 -44.05 37.92
CA SER A 28 -15.42 -44.21 37.88
C SER A 28 -14.84 -42.99 37.17
N VAL A 29 -14.09 -42.21 37.95
CA VAL A 29 -13.27 -41.08 37.54
C VAL A 29 -12.33 -41.54 36.42
N SER A 30 -12.49 -40.99 35.22
CA SER A 30 -11.42 -40.94 34.22
C SER A 30 -11.08 -39.48 34.01
N VAL A 31 -9.84 -39.16 34.38
CA VAL A 31 -9.15 -37.89 34.18
C VAL A 31 -9.44 -37.38 32.77
N ILE A 32 -10.25 -36.34 32.68
CA ILE A 32 -10.23 -35.45 31.53
C ILE A 32 -9.00 -34.59 31.83
N ASP A 33 -7.90 -34.89 31.14
CA ASP A 33 -6.81 -33.94 31.05
C ASP A 33 -7.41 -32.66 30.47
N ASP A 34 -7.41 -31.61 31.30
CA ASP A 34 -7.56 -30.24 30.86
C ASP A 34 -6.47 -29.99 29.81
N ILE A 35 -6.82 -30.16 28.54
CA ILE A 35 -6.05 -29.56 27.46
C ILE A 35 -6.40 -28.08 27.52
N ASP A 36 -5.47 -27.30 28.05
CA ASP A 36 -5.50 -25.85 28.01
C ASP A 36 -5.89 -25.39 26.59
N ASP A 37 -7.06 -24.77 26.46
CA ASP A 37 -7.57 -24.14 25.23
C ASP A 37 -6.68 -22.96 24.74
N GLU A 38 -5.49 -22.76 25.32
CA GLU A 38 -4.49 -21.78 24.88
C GLU A 38 -3.54 -22.30 23.78
N GLU A 39 -3.52 -23.60 23.46
CA GLU A 39 -2.40 -24.18 22.68
C GLU A 39 -2.64 -24.57 21.20
N LEU A 40 -3.77 -24.21 20.57
CA LEU A 40 -3.99 -24.49 19.12
C LEU A 40 -4.53 -23.31 18.30
N LEU A 41 -4.02 -22.09 18.54
CA LEU A 41 -4.39 -20.91 17.75
C LEU A 41 -3.23 -20.43 16.86
N VAL A 42 -3.17 -20.98 15.65
CA VAL A 42 -2.25 -20.60 14.56
C VAL A 42 -2.53 -19.17 14.11
N SER A 43 -1.49 -18.36 13.91
CA SER A 43 -1.61 -17.02 13.28
C SER A 43 -2.35 -17.15 11.94
N PRO A 44 -3.38 -16.33 11.64
CA PRO A 44 -4.05 -16.38 10.33
C PRO A 44 -3.10 -16.00 9.20
N PHE A 45 -1.97 -15.37 9.51
CA PHE A 45 -0.92 -15.08 8.54
C PHE A 45 0.04 -16.24 8.45
N ILE A 46 -0.01 -16.93 7.32
CA ILE A 46 1.03 -17.86 6.89
C ILE A 46 2.34 -17.06 6.85
N ALA A 47 3.32 -17.46 7.66
CA ALA A 47 4.70 -17.03 7.48
C ALA A 47 5.12 -17.50 6.10
N TYR A 48 5.46 -16.57 5.20
CA TYR A 48 5.79 -16.91 3.82
C TYR A 48 7.21 -17.46 3.77
N GLU A 49 7.35 -18.79 3.91
CA GLU A 49 8.63 -19.50 3.78
C GLU A 49 8.84 -19.96 2.33
N ASP A 50 9.18 -19.01 1.44
CA ASP A 50 9.51 -19.29 0.03
C ASP A 50 11.02 -19.26 -0.24
N GLY A 51 11.84 -19.21 0.81
CA GLY A 51 13.29 -19.06 0.72
C GLY A 51 13.73 -17.65 0.29
N TYR A 52 12.82 -16.67 0.20
CA TYR A 52 13.17 -15.28 -0.05
C TYR A 52 13.77 -14.65 1.20
N ASN A 53 14.94 -14.01 1.05
CA ASN A 53 15.59 -13.30 2.14
C ASN A 53 14.97 -11.92 2.33
N TRP A 54 13.90 -11.86 3.13
CA TRP A 54 13.17 -10.63 3.42
C TRP A 54 14.08 -9.61 4.12
N PRO A 55 14.19 -8.37 3.60
CA PRO A 55 14.88 -7.29 4.30
C PRO A 55 14.15 -6.91 5.60
N SER A 56 14.87 -6.22 6.50
CA SER A 56 14.24 -5.63 7.68
C SER A 56 13.21 -4.56 7.28
N ALA A 57 12.28 -4.28 8.18
CA ALA A 57 11.25 -3.25 8.01
C ALA A 57 11.89 -1.88 7.73
N TYR A 58 13.01 -1.54 8.39
CA TYR A 58 13.76 -0.32 8.08
C TYR A 58 14.20 -0.31 6.62
N THR A 59 14.85 -1.37 6.15
CA THR A 59 15.37 -1.45 4.78
C THR A 59 14.27 -1.41 3.73
N GLU A 60 13.16 -2.11 3.96
CA GLU A 60 12.01 -2.06 3.06
C GLU A 60 11.44 -0.63 2.97
N ILE A 61 11.20 0.00 4.12
CA ILE A 61 10.63 1.37 4.15
C ILE A 61 11.61 2.38 3.55
N ASP A 62 12.90 2.27 3.84
CA ASP A 62 13.94 3.17 3.34
C ASP A 62 14.04 3.11 1.81
N GLU A 63 14.05 1.90 1.24
CA GLU A 63 14.14 1.72 -0.21
C GLU A 63 12.85 2.18 -0.93
N MET A 64 11.68 2.06 -0.29
CA MET A 64 10.41 2.59 -0.81
C MET A 64 10.31 4.11 -0.67
N MET A 65 10.84 4.67 0.42
CA MET A 65 10.95 6.11 0.66
C MET A 65 11.85 6.76 -0.39
N GLU A 66 12.96 6.13 -0.74
CA GLU A 66 13.86 6.61 -1.78
C GLU A 66 13.18 6.70 -3.16
N ALA A 67 12.42 5.67 -3.56
CA ALA A 67 11.63 5.72 -4.79
C ALA A 67 10.67 6.92 -4.79
N CYS A 68 9.96 7.12 -3.67
CA CYS A 68 9.07 8.25 -3.46
C CYS A 68 9.78 9.61 -3.45
N ILE A 69 11.06 9.68 -3.05
CA ILE A 69 11.87 10.92 -3.08
C ILE A 69 12.31 11.21 -4.51
N LEU A 70 12.85 10.23 -5.23
CA LEU A 70 13.48 10.43 -6.54
C LEU A 70 12.46 10.73 -7.65
N ILE A 71 11.24 10.21 -7.55
CA ILE A 71 10.22 10.39 -8.59
C ILE A 71 9.83 11.86 -8.84
N TYR A 72 9.88 12.72 -7.81
CA TYR A 72 9.50 14.14 -7.95
C TYR A 72 10.49 14.96 -8.79
N PRO A 73 11.77 15.10 -8.38
CA PRO A 73 12.74 15.90 -9.13
C PRO A 73 13.05 15.28 -10.49
N LEU A 74 13.03 13.95 -10.62
CA LEU A 74 13.24 13.31 -11.92
C LEU A 74 12.12 13.65 -12.91
N ALA A 75 10.85 13.59 -12.48
CA ALA A 75 9.72 13.99 -13.33
C ALA A 75 9.82 15.46 -13.77
N GLU A 76 10.21 16.36 -12.86
CA GLU A 76 10.39 17.79 -13.16
C GLU A 76 11.49 18.02 -14.21
N LEU A 77 12.67 17.41 -14.03
CA LEU A 77 13.76 17.51 -15.02
C LEU A 77 13.34 16.98 -16.38
N ARG A 78 12.69 15.80 -16.40
CA ARG A 78 12.23 15.18 -17.64
C ARG A 78 11.18 16.03 -18.35
N ARG A 79 10.28 16.68 -17.60
CA ARG A 79 9.32 17.66 -18.14
C ARG A 79 10.05 18.83 -18.78
N GLN A 80 10.98 19.47 -18.07
CA GLN A 80 11.73 20.62 -18.60
C GLN A 80 12.51 20.28 -19.87
N VAL A 81 13.12 19.09 -19.95
CA VAL A 81 13.80 18.64 -21.18
C VAL A 81 12.81 18.43 -22.33
N ARG A 82 11.65 17.81 -22.08
CA ARG A 82 10.61 17.61 -23.12
C ARG A 82 10.03 18.94 -23.62
N ASP A 83 9.80 19.87 -22.70
CA ASP A 83 9.26 21.20 -22.98
C ASP A 83 10.31 22.16 -23.55
N LYS A 84 11.57 21.70 -23.67
CA LYS A 84 12.73 22.47 -24.14
C LYS A 84 13.03 23.70 -23.29
N GLU A 85 12.67 23.65 -22.00
CA GLU A 85 13.04 24.64 -20.99
C GLU A 85 14.50 24.48 -20.54
N MET A 86 15.07 23.27 -20.72
CA MET A 86 16.48 22.98 -20.44
C MET A 86 17.06 21.98 -21.45
N GLU A 87 18.39 22.00 -21.64
CA GLU A 87 19.12 21.00 -22.41
C GLU A 87 19.54 19.81 -21.53
N ASP A 88 19.38 18.58 -22.03
CA ASP A 88 19.92 17.39 -21.37
C ASP A 88 21.42 17.23 -21.68
N THR A 89 22.24 17.99 -20.96
CA THR A 89 23.70 17.99 -21.11
C THR A 89 24.34 16.64 -20.79
N THR A 90 23.70 15.84 -19.92
CA THR A 90 24.17 14.50 -19.54
C THR A 90 23.75 13.43 -20.56
N GLY A 91 22.70 13.72 -21.34
CA GLY A 91 21.99 12.76 -22.15
C GLY A 91 21.20 11.72 -21.35
N LEU A 92 21.20 11.76 -20.02
CA LEU A 92 20.64 10.73 -19.16
C LEU A 92 19.21 11.02 -18.70
N ILE A 93 18.74 12.26 -18.70
CA ILE A 93 17.47 12.67 -18.05
C ILE A 93 16.29 11.87 -18.60
N LEU A 94 16.21 11.71 -19.93
CA LEU A 94 15.12 11.00 -20.59
C LEU A 94 15.35 9.48 -20.74
N GLN A 95 16.54 8.98 -20.42
CA GLN A 95 16.91 7.58 -20.67
C GLN A 95 16.23 6.60 -19.69
N THR A 96 16.07 5.36 -20.16
CA THR A 96 15.81 4.18 -19.33
C THR A 96 16.55 2.97 -19.95
N PRO A 97 17.09 2.04 -19.15
CA PRO A 97 17.05 2.02 -17.69
C PRO A 97 18.04 3.00 -17.03
N LEU A 98 17.70 3.52 -15.85
CA LEU A 98 18.56 4.37 -15.02
C LEU A 98 18.67 3.82 -13.60
N THR A 99 19.90 3.65 -13.10
CA THR A 99 20.12 3.26 -11.70
C THR A 99 19.78 4.42 -10.75
N ARG A 100 19.38 4.12 -9.51
CA ARG A 100 19.13 5.16 -8.51
C ARG A 100 20.32 6.08 -8.26
N SER A 101 21.55 5.56 -8.33
CA SER A 101 22.76 6.38 -8.21
C SER A 101 22.89 7.39 -9.34
N GLN A 102 22.67 6.96 -10.60
CA GLN A 102 22.67 7.87 -11.75
C GLN A 102 21.58 8.94 -11.62
N ILE A 103 20.40 8.56 -11.12
CA ILE A 103 19.30 9.51 -10.91
C ILE A 103 19.67 10.55 -9.85
N MET A 104 20.25 10.15 -8.72
CA MET A 104 20.73 11.10 -7.70
C MET A 104 21.78 12.06 -8.27
N ASP A 105 22.75 11.56 -9.05
CA ASP A 105 23.77 12.41 -9.68
C ASP A 105 23.17 13.37 -10.73
N VAL A 106 22.19 12.91 -11.52
CA VAL A 106 21.44 13.76 -12.46
C VAL A 106 20.67 14.86 -11.72
N ILE A 107 20.03 14.53 -10.61
CA ILE A 107 19.29 15.50 -9.78
C ILE A 107 20.24 16.54 -9.19
N GLU A 108 21.36 16.12 -8.59
CA GLU A 108 22.36 17.03 -8.00
C GLU A 108 22.97 17.97 -9.05
N THR A 109 23.30 17.46 -10.23
CA THR A 109 23.89 18.26 -11.31
C THR A 109 22.93 19.32 -11.84
N ASN A 110 21.61 19.11 -11.69
CA ASN A 110 20.57 19.99 -12.22
C ASN A 110 19.72 20.66 -11.11
N GLU A 111 20.27 20.80 -9.90
CA GLU A 111 19.57 21.39 -8.74
C GLU A 111 19.00 22.79 -9.03
N GLU A 112 19.76 23.60 -9.76
CA GLU A 112 19.37 24.96 -10.13
C GLU A 112 18.14 24.97 -11.06
N ALA A 113 18.04 24.02 -11.99
CA ALA A 113 16.89 23.88 -12.88
C ALA A 113 15.62 23.49 -12.12
N ILE A 114 15.76 22.62 -11.11
CA ILE A 114 14.64 22.17 -10.26
C ILE A 114 14.15 23.32 -9.35
N THR A 115 15.07 24.11 -8.80
CA THR A 115 14.72 25.19 -7.85
C THR A 115 14.26 26.48 -8.52
N LYS A 116 14.66 26.74 -9.77
CA LYS A 116 14.21 27.92 -10.55
C LYS A 116 12.93 27.69 -11.32
N ALA A 117 12.52 26.44 -11.50
CA ALA A 117 11.26 26.13 -12.14
C ALA A 117 10.13 26.81 -11.38
N SER A 118 9.20 27.45 -12.11
CA SER A 118 7.87 27.77 -11.57
C SER A 118 7.10 26.46 -11.41
N SER A 119 7.61 25.57 -10.55
CA SER A 119 7.06 24.25 -10.38
C SER A 119 5.84 24.34 -9.50
N LYS A 120 4.84 23.57 -9.91
CA LYS A 120 3.57 23.41 -9.22
C LYS A 120 3.75 23.11 -7.72
N PHE A 121 4.75 22.31 -7.31
CA PHE A 121 5.00 21.96 -5.89
C PHE A 121 5.59 23.10 -5.02
N GLY A 122 6.08 24.17 -5.63
CA GLY A 122 6.71 25.31 -4.98
C GLY A 122 8.13 25.05 -4.46
N ASP A 123 8.90 26.13 -4.34
CA ASP A 123 10.34 26.10 -4.03
C ASP A 123 10.69 25.36 -2.74
N GLU A 124 9.88 25.56 -1.69
CA GLU A 124 10.12 24.96 -0.37
C GLU A 124 10.11 23.42 -0.44
N PHE A 125 9.19 22.84 -1.21
CA PHE A 125 9.09 21.39 -1.39
C PHE A 125 10.34 20.83 -2.06
N TYR A 126 10.79 21.44 -3.16
CA TYR A 126 11.96 20.95 -3.87
C TYR A 126 13.24 21.16 -3.08
N ARG A 127 13.38 22.26 -2.33
CA ARG A 127 14.53 22.44 -1.44
C ARG A 127 14.64 21.31 -0.42
N ASP A 128 13.52 20.89 0.18
CA ASP A 128 13.51 19.77 1.13
C ASP A 128 13.86 18.43 0.47
N VAL A 129 13.28 18.17 -0.70
CA VAL A 129 13.54 16.95 -1.47
C VAL A 129 15.00 16.89 -1.93
N LEU A 130 15.52 17.96 -2.52
CA LEU A 130 16.91 18.07 -3.00
C LEU A 130 17.90 17.87 -1.87
N LYS A 131 17.69 18.53 -0.73
CA LYS A 131 18.56 18.35 0.43
C LYS A 131 18.53 16.91 0.95
N THR A 132 17.39 16.23 0.85
CA THR A 132 17.28 14.80 1.21
C THR A 132 18.01 13.91 0.20
N VAL A 133 17.93 14.22 -1.10
CA VAL A 133 18.68 13.53 -2.16
C VAL A 133 20.19 13.67 -1.93
N GLN A 134 20.68 14.88 -1.68
CA GLN A 134 22.09 15.15 -1.39
C GLN A 134 22.59 14.36 -0.17
N GLU A 135 21.82 14.37 0.94
CA GLU A 135 22.14 13.61 2.15
C GLU A 135 22.23 12.10 1.87
N ARG A 136 21.27 11.55 1.12
CA ARG A 136 21.27 10.13 0.71
C ARG A 136 22.44 9.79 -0.21
N ASN A 137 22.72 10.63 -1.20
CA ASN A 137 23.79 10.38 -2.16
C ASN A 137 25.18 10.46 -1.51
N MET A 138 25.38 11.41 -0.58
CA MET A 138 26.61 11.46 0.23
C MET A 138 26.83 10.16 1.01
N VAL A 139 25.79 9.63 1.65
CA VAL A 139 25.87 8.34 2.36
C VAL A 139 26.15 7.20 1.38
N ALA A 140 25.51 7.18 0.21
CA ALA A 140 25.75 6.16 -0.82
C ALA A 140 27.20 6.19 -1.35
N LYS A 141 27.74 7.37 -1.65
CA LYS A 141 29.12 7.59 -2.09
C LYS A 141 30.12 7.16 -1.01
N ALA A 142 29.91 7.54 0.25
CA ALA A 142 30.76 7.12 1.36
C ALA A 142 30.75 5.59 1.58
N ARG A 143 29.59 4.94 1.44
CA ARG A 143 29.48 3.47 1.46
C ARG A 143 30.22 2.83 0.28
N ALA A 144 30.14 3.42 -0.92
CA ALA A 144 30.85 2.94 -2.10
C ALA A 144 32.37 3.06 -1.98
N GLU A 145 32.88 4.13 -1.38
CA GLU A 145 34.30 4.31 -1.09
C GLU A 145 34.81 3.30 -0.05
N SER A 146 34.02 3.07 1.00
CA SER A 146 34.31 2.05 2.03
C SER A 146 34.29 0.61 1.50
N ARG A 147 33.67 0.35 0.34
CA ARG A 147 33.74 -0.98 -0.32
C ARG A 147 35.10 -1.26 -0.93
N LYS A 148 35.81 -0.22 -1.41
CA LYS A 148 37.17 -0.39 -1.95
C LYS A 148 38.17 -0.89 -0.89
N SER A 149 37.79 -0.86 0.39
CA SER A 149 38.53 -1.44 1.52
C SER A 149 37.97 -2.77 2.07
N GLY A 150 37.03 -3.43 1.38
CA GLY A 150 36.72 -4.86 1.60
C GLY A 150 35.50 -5.20 2.48
N HIS A 151 34.65 -4.24 2.84
CA HIS A 151 33.41 -4.52 3.59
C HIS A 151 32.17 -4.65 2.67
N THR A 152 31.43 -5.75 2.80
CA THR A 152 30.18 -6.00 2.05
C THR A 152 28.99 -5.37 2.79
N VAL A 153 28.32 -4.41 2.16
CA VAL A 153 27.04 -3.85 2.63
C VAL A 153 26.01 -4.01 1.50
N HIS A 154 24.83 -4.53 1.84
CA HIS A 154 23.68 -4.68 0.93
C HIS A 154 23.27 -3.30 0.39
N ILE A 155 23.43 -3.09 -0.92
CA ILE A 155 22.89 -1.92 -1.62
C ILE A 155 21.91 -2.43 -2.66
N THR A 156 20.77 -1.74 -2.77
CA THR A 156 19.78 -1.94 -3.83
C THR A 156 20.41 -1.72 -5.21
N ALA A 157 20.19 -2.63 -6.15
CA ALA A 157 20.56 -2.44 -7.55
C ALA A 157 19.36 -1.94 -8.38
N ALA A 158 18.41 -1.27 -7.73
CA ALA A 158 17.21 -0.79 -8.37
C ALA A 158 17.53 0.15 -9.53
N SER A 159 16.95 -0.16 -10.68
CA SER A 159 16.97 0.67 -11.87
C SER A 159 15.54 0.97 -12.30
N ILE A 160 15.24 2.24 -12.56
CA ILE A 160 14.00 2.64 -13.23
C ILE A 160 14.07 2.13 -14.66
N ILE A 161 13.22 1.16 -15.00
CA ILE A 161 13.13 0.53 -16.32
C ILE A 161 11.98 1.09 -17.16
N ALA A 162 10.99 1.72 -16.52
CA ALA A 162 9.96 2.52 -17.17
C ALA A 162 9.59 3.70 -16.28
N PHE A 163 9.27 4.83 -16.90
CA PHE A 163 8.87 6.05 -16.20
C PHE A 163 7.85 6.79 -17.07
N ASP A 164 6.64 6.92 -16.57
CA ASP A 164 5.61 7.71 -17.25
C ASP A 164 5.38 9.02 -16.53
N ASP A 165 5.61 10.08 -17.28
CA ASP A 165 5.47 11.47 -16.90
C ASP A 165 5.08 12.34 -18.10
N LYS A 166 4.56 11.71 -19.17
CA LYS A 166 4.33 12.39 -20.45
C LYS A 166 3.24 13.44 -20.34
N PHE A 167 2.21 13.16 -19.55
CA PHE A 167 1.09 14.06 -19.30
C PHE A 167 1.03 14.42 -17.82
N GLU A 168 2.18 14.68 -17.20
CA GLU A 168 2.27 14.82 -15.75
C GLU A 168 1.45 15.95 -15.11
N GLN A 169 0.88 16.85 -15.93
CA GLN A 169 -0.05 17.90 -15.52
C GLN A 169 -1.51 17.41 -15.45
N GLU A 170 -1.87 16.38 -16.23
CA GLU A 170 -3.24 15.88 -16.42
C GLU A 170 -3.40 14.42 -15.94
N GLU A 171 -2.31 13.65 -15.91
CA GLU A 171 -2.30 12.22 -15.64
C GLU A 171 -1.39 11.83 -14.47
N LEU A 172 -1.50 10.56 -14.08
CA LEU A 172 -0.67 10.00 -13.03
C LEU A 172 0.79 9.91 -13.48
N VAL A 173 1.70 10.09 -12.54
CA VAL A 173 3.13 9.89 -12.75
C VAL A 173 3.57 8.69 -11.96
N TYR A 174 4.23 7.75 -12.64
CA TYR A 174 4.69 6.51 -12.03
C TYR A 174 6.04 6.05 -12.59
N SER A 175 6.76 5.29 -11.77
CA SER A 175 7.97 4.59 -12.18
C SER A 175 7.83 3.09 -11.94
N ILE A 176 8.53 2.31 -12.77
CA ILE A 176 8.68 0.86 -12.64
C ILE A 176 10.16 0.60 -12.44
N GLU A 177 10.50 0.05 -11.28
CA GLU A 177 11.88 -0.24 -10.89
C GLU A 177 12.10 -1.75 -10.86
N ALA A 178 13.23 -2.21 -11.38
CA ALA A 178 13.69 -3.58 -11.21
C ALA A 178 14.93 -3.60 -10.32
N ASP A 179 14.87 -4.36 -9.22
CA ASP A 179 16.00 -4.63 -8.34
C ASP A 179 16.39 -6.11 -8.44
N VAL A 180 17.46 -6.38 -9.17
CA VAL A 180 17.96 -7.74 -9.41
C VAL A 180 18.63 -8.37 -8.19
N ILE A 181 19.13 -7.56 -7.25
CA ILE A 181 19.74 -8.05 -6.01
C ILE A 181 18.64 -8.49 -5.05
N ARG A 182 17.59 -7.66 -4.91
CA ARG A 182 16.42 -7.98 -4.10
C ARG A 182 15.48 -8.97 -4.77
N LYS A 183 15.57 -9.16 -6.09
CA LYS A 183 14.59 -9.91 -6.90
C LYS A 183 13.18 -9.35 -6.72
N ARG A 184 13.02 -8.04 -6.92
CA ARG A 184 11.70 -7.39 -6.87
C ARG A 184 11.50 -6.37 -7.98
N ILE A 185 10.24 -6.19 -8.36
CA ILE A 185 9.75 -5.14 -9.24
C ILE A 185 8.91 -4.18 -8.39
N THR A 186 9.22 -2.89 -8.44
CA THR A 186 8.50 -1.87 -7.66
C THR A 186 7.76 -0.92 -8.58
N VAL A 187 6.46 -0.74 -8.34
CA VAL A 187 5.65 0.34 -8.93
C VAL A 187 5.60 1.50 -7.93
N CYS A 188 6.07 2.68 -8.32
CA CYS A 188 6.04 3.87 -7.45
C CYS A 188 5.17 4.97 -8.06
N PHE A 189 4.17 5.45 -7.32
CA PHE A 189 3.30 6.54 -7.75
C PHE A 189 3.70 7.87 -7.10
N ARG A 190 3.78 8.94 -7.93
CA ARG A 190 4.02 10.30 -7.45
C ARG A 190 2.73 10.87 -6.83
N GLY A 191 2.86 11.59 -5.72
CA GLY A 191 1.74 12.35 -5.16
C GLY A 191 1.46 13.67 -5.91
N SER A 192 0.31 14.28 -5.62
CA SER A 192 -0.07 15.59 -6.16
C SER A 192 0.51 16.76 -5.36
N VAL A 193 0.46 17.92 -6.00
CA VAL A 193 1.01 19.23 -5.64
C VAL A 193 0.17 19.93 -4.59
N THR A 194 -1.13 20.04 -4.86
CA THR A 194 -2.07 20.81 -4.08
C THR A 194 -2.70 19.85 -3.08
N LYS A 195 -1.90 19.53 -2.06
CA LYS A 195 -2.17 18.50 -1.06
C LYS A 195 -3.42 18.72 -0.20
N LEU A 196 -4.12 19.82 -0.42
CA LEU A 196 -5.41 20.13 0.19
C LEU A 196 -6.45 20.41 -0.90
N ASP A 197 -6.07 20.99 -2.03
CA ASP A 197 -6.99 21.07 -3.17
C ASP A 197 -7.41 19.67 -3.61
N TRP A 198 -6.59 18.62 -3.56
CA TRP A 198 -7.10 17.26 -3.84
C TRP A 198 -8.17 16.79 -2.86
N ALA A 199 -8.12 17.20 -1.58
CA ALA A 199 -9.14 16.81 -0.61
C ALA A 199 -10.44 17.63 -0.78
N THR A 200 -10.38 18.77 -1.47
CA THR A 200 -11.54 19.60 -1.85
C THR A 200 -12.01 19.40 -3.30
N ASP A 201 -11.11 19.04 -4.22
CA ASP A 201 -11.29 18.89 -5.68
C ASP A 201 -11.65 17.44 -6.03
N PHE A 202 -11.05 16.45 -5.35
CA PHE A 202 -11.59 15.11 -5.42
C PHE A 202 -12.84 15.09 -4.59
N GLU A 203 -13.97 14.94 -5.28
CA GLU A 203 -15.27 14.81 -4.66
C GLU A 203 -15.17 13.77 -3.54
N ILE A 204 -15.28 14.24 -2.29
CA ILE A 204 -14.97 13.49 -1.06
C ILE A 204 -15.99 12.38 -0.77
N TYR A 205 -16.80 12.04 -1.77
CA TYR A 205 -17.78 10.99 -1.67
C TYR A 205 -17.20 9.64 -2.09
N MET A 206 -17.80 8.59 -1.54
CA MET A 206 -17.48 7.23 -1.93
C MET A 206 -18.28 6.79 -3.16
N LYS A 207 -17.64 5.98 -4.00
CA LYS A 207 -18.23 5.30 -5.15
C LYS A 207 -18.28 3.80 -4.87
N ASP A 208 -19.42 3.18 -5.16
CA ASP A 208 -19.53 1.72 -5.21
C ASP A 208 -18.84 1.21 -6.47
N VAL A 209 -17.94 0.26 -6.29
CA VAL A 209 -17.17 -0.38 -7.38
C VAL A 209 -17.25 -1.89 -7.22
N SER A 210 -17.08 -2.63 -8.31
CA SER A 210 -17.08 -4.09 -8.26
C SER A 210 -16.00 -4.58 -7.30
N ASN A 211 -16.34 -5.55 -6.44
CA ASN A 211 -15.35 -6.20 -5.60
C ASN A 211 -14.63 -7.29 -6.41
N PRO A 212 -13.31 -7.25 -6.59
CA PRO A 212 -12.59 -8.32 -7.28
C PRO A 212 -12.66 -9.66 -6.51
N LEU A 213 -13.08 -9.64 -5.24
CA LEU A 213 -13.28 -10.81 -4.39
C LEU A 213 -14.76 -11.21 -4.24
N GLN A 214 -15.66 -10.69 -5.07
CA GLN A 214 -17.11 -10.98 -5.01
C GLN A 214 -17.49 -12.47 -5.08
N SER A 215 -16.59 -13.33 -5.56
CA SER A 215 -16.80 -14.80 -5.59
C SER A 215 -16.57 -15.46 -4.23
N HIS A 216 -15.94 -14.77 -3.28
CA HIS A 216 -15.73 -15.28 -1.93
C HIS A 216 -16.99 -15.09 -1.09
N ILE A 217 -17.43 -16.15 -0.40
CA ILE A 217 -18.73 -16.19 0.31
C ILE A 217 -18.89 -15.08 1.38
N SER A 218 -17.78 -14.64 1.97
CA SER A 218 -17.77 -13.60 3.01
C SER A 218 -17.65 -12.17 2.47
N GLN A 219 -17.76 -11.96 1.16
CA GLN A 219 -17.51 -10.68 0.52
C GLN A 219 -18.76 -10.16 -0.20
N GLU A 220 -19.05 -8.88 -0.01
CA GLU A 220 -20.10 -8.19 -0.75
C GLU A 220 -19.72 -8.07 -2.24
N PRO A 221 -20.70 -8.05 -3.16
CA PRO A 221 -20.44 -7.89 -4.60
C PRO A 221 -19.75 -6.58 -4.96
N THR A 222 -19.93 -5.55 -4.14
CA THR A 222 -19.36 -4.22 -4.32
C THR A 222 -18.63 -3.75 -3.07
N ILE A 223 -17.58 -2.97 -3.27
CA ILE A 223 -16.87 -2.24 -2.22
C ILE A 223 -16.97 -0.74 -2.46
N ARG A 224 -16.82 0.06 -1.40
CA ARG A 224 -16.81 1.53 -1.50
C ARG A 224 -15.43 2.11 -1.30
N VAL A 225 -15.02 2.90 -2.30
CA VAL A 225 -13.72 3.58 -2.34
C VAL A 225 -13.89 5.06 -2.66
N HIS A 226 -12.85 5.84 -2.38
CA HIS A 226 -12.81 7.26 -2.72
C HIS A 226 -12.99 7.46 -4.22
N HIS A 227 -14.00 8.24 -4.63
CA HIS A 227 -14.33 8.47 -6.03
C HIS A 227 -13.14 8.96 -6.86
N GLY A 228 -12.51 10.06 -6.44
CA GLY A 228 -11.38 10.65 -7.15
C GLY A 228 -10.17 9.73 -7.30
N PHE A 229 -9.77 9.00 -6.26
CA PHE A 229 -8.64 8.07 -6.34
C PHE A 229 -8.93 6.90 -7.28
N HIS A 230 -10.16 6.38 -7.22
CA HIS A 230 -10.59 5.32 -8.12
C HIS A 230 -10.57 5.80 -9.57
N ASP A 231 -11.23 6.92 -9.88
CA ASP A 231 -11.32 7.39 -11.26
C ASP A 231 -9.96 7.81 -11.83
N TYR A 232 -9.04 8.28 -10.99
CA TYR A 232 -7.67 8.58 -11.43
C TYR A 232 -6.85 7.34 -11.81
N LEU A 233 -7.17 6.16 -11.25
CA LEU A 233 -6.44 4.92 -11.52
C LEU A 233 -7.19 3.94 -12.45
N PHE A 234 -8.52 4.02 -12.49
CA PHE A 234 -9.37 3.11 -13.25
C PHE A 234 -10.18 3.80 -14.35
N GLY A 235 -10.04 5.12 -14.49
CA GLY A 235 -10.50 5.84 -15.68
C GLY A 235 -9.72 5.44 -16.93
N PRO A 236 -10.27 5.72 -18.13
CA PRO A 236 -9.58 5.45 -19.40
C PRO A 236 -8.23 6.15 -19.46
N SER A 237 -7.22 5.44 -19.95
CA SER A 237 -5.90 6.02 -20.21
C SER A 237 -5.98 7.05 -21.34
N SER A 238 -5.54 8.28 -21.08
CA SER A 238 -5.46 9.31 -22.13
C SER A 238 -4.25 9.12 -23.07
N ARG A 239 -3.39 8.12 -22.81
CA ARG A 239 -2.37 7.64 -23.77
C ARG A 239 -2.98 6.90 -24.96
N GLY A 240 -4.28 6.61 -24.93
CA GLY A 240 -4.96 5.85 -25.98
C GLY A 240 -4.53 4.39 -26.00
N ALA A 241 -4.11 3.86 -24.85
CA ALA A 241 -3.72 2.47 -24.70
C ALA A 241 -4.90 1.56 -25.04
N LYS A 242 -4.67 0.63 -25.96
CA LYS A 242 -5.69 -0.31 -26.43
C LYS A 242 -5.39 -1.72 -25.96
N GLY A 243 -6.44 -2.39 -25.51
CA GLY A 243 -6.39 -3.81 -25.19
C GLY A 243 -6.33 -4.68 -26.45
N PRO A 244 -6.17 -6.01 -26.27
CA PRO A 244 -6.08 -6.95 -27.39
C PRO A 244 -7.27 -6.92 -28.35
N ASN A 245 -8.44 -6.45 -27.90
CA ASN A 245 -9.66 -6.36 -28.71
C ASN A 245 -9.98 -4.92 -29.15
N GLY A 246 -9.07 -3.97 -28.96
CA GLY A 246 -9.24 -2.56 -29.36
C GLY A 246 -10.01 -1.69 -28.36
N GLU A 247 -10.36 -2.23 -27.19
CA GLU A 247 -10.98 -1.50 -26.08
C GLU A 247 -10.00 -0.50 -25.45
N ASP A 248 -10.52 0.64 -24.97
CA ASP A 248 -9.72 1.57 -24.15
C ASP A 248 -9.35 0.89 -22.83
N LEU A 249 -8.05 0.87 -22.53
CA LEU A 249 -7.55 0.39 -21.25
C LEU A 249 -7.70 1.49 -20.21
N SER A 250 -8.02 1.09 -18.98
CA SER A 250 -7.81 1.97 -17.82
C SER A 250 -6.33 2.16 -17.53
N GLU A 251 -6.02 3.17 -16.73
CA GLU A 251 -4.64 3.43 -16.28
C GLU A 251 -4.01 2.22 -15.57
N TYR A 252 -4.75 1.58 -14.65
CA TYR A 252 -4.34 0.33 -14.02
C TYR A 252 -4.03 -0.77 -15.06
N GLN A 253 -4.92 -0.95 -16.04
CA GLN A 253 -4.77 -2.00 -17.04
C GLN A 253 -3.56 -1.73 -17.95
N GLU A 254 -3.33 -0.48 -18.34
CA GLU A 254 -2.14 -0.09 -19.11
C GLU A 254 -0.87 -0.42 -18.33
N ILE A 255 -0.75 0.04 -17.08
CA ILE A 255 0.42 -0.21 -16.23
C ILE A 255 0.69 -1.71 -16.09
N MET A 256 -0.37 -2.48 -15.83
CA MET A 256 -0.27 -3.93 -15.69
C MET A 256 0.17 -4.62 -16.98
N GLN A 257 -0.48 -4.32 -18.10
CA GLN A 257 -0.28 -5.03 -19.37
C GLN A 257 1.00 -4.60 -20.09
N GLN A 258 1.37 -3.32 -20.05
CA GLN A 258 2.52 -2.79 -20.77
C GLN A 258 3.82 -2.81 -19.96
N HIS A 259 3.73 -2.76 -18.62
CA HIS A 259 4.92 -2.63 -17.79
C HIS A 259 5.09 -3.74 -16.76
N VAL A 260 4.10 -4.00 -15.90
CA VAL A 260 4.30 -4.93 -14.77
C VAL A 260 4.36 -6.39 -15.21
N LEU A 261 3.35 -6.89 -15.93
CA LEU A 261 3.28 -8.29 -16.35
C LEU A 261 4.42 -8.69 -17.30
N PRO A 262 4.80 -7.87 -18.31
CA PRO A 262 5.94 -8.19 -19.16
C PRO A 262 7.25 -8.34 -18.39
N VAL A 263 7.48 -7.47 -17.40
CA VAL A 263 8.70 -7.48 -16.58
C VAL A 263 8.69 -8.67 -15.62
N LEU A 264 7.56 -8.98 -14.97
CA LEU A 264 7.44 -10.18 -14.13
C LEU A 264 7.67 -11.47 -14.93
N LYS A 265 7.24 -11.49 -16.19
CA LYS A 265 7.52 -12.61 -17.10
C LYS A 265 9.00 -12.71 -17.48
N GLN A 266 9.67 -11.57 -17.66
CA GLN A 266 11.11 -11.49 -17.93
C GLN A 266 11.95 -11.93 -16.71
N TYR A 267 11.47 -11.64 -15.49
CA TYR A 267 12.15 -11.92 -14.23
C TYR A 267 11.34 -12.89 -13.36
N PRO A 268 11.28 -14.19 -13.72
CA PRO A 268 10.51 -15.18 -12.97
C PRO A 268 11.01 -15.29 -11.52
N GLY A 269 10.06 -15.34 -10.58
CA GLY A 269 10.34 -15.41 -9.15
C GLY A 269 10.61 -14.05 -8.49
N PHE A 270 10.58 -12.93 -9.24
CA PHE A 270 10.65 -11.61 -8.64
C PHE A 270 9.33 -11.26 -7.96
N LYS A 271 9.40 -10.57 -6.82
CA LYS A 271 8.21 -10.11 -6.08
C LYS A 271 7.70 -8.77 -6.59
N LEU A 272 6.39 -8.53 -6.48
CA LEU A 272 5.78 -7.24 -6.81
C LEU A 272 5.67 -6.36 -5.56
N TYR A 273 6.26 -5.18 -5.64
CA TYR A 273 6.18 -4.12 -4.64
C TYR A 273 5.45 -2.92 -5.21
N VAL A 274 4.72 -2.21 -4.36
CA VAL A 274 3.98 -1.00 -4.72
C VAL A 274 4.21 0.04 -3.63
N THR A 275 4.51 1.27 -4.04
CA THR A 275 4.73 2.37 -3.10
C THR A 275 4.20 3.68 -3.66
N GLY A 276 4.04 4.64 -2.77
CA GLY A 276 3.70 6.00 -3.14
C GLY A 276 3.65 6.88 -1.91
N HIS A 277 3.70 8.19 -2.15
CA HIS A 277 3.64 9.21 -1.12
C HIS A 277 2.41 10.12 -1.31
N SER A 278 1.74 10.48 -0.22
CA SER A 278 0.57 11.37 -0.24
C SER A 278 -0.54 10.79 -1.14
N LEU A 279 -1.04 11.52 -2.16
CA LEU A 279 -1.95 10.95 -3.17
C LEU A 279 -1.41 9.65 -3.80
N GLY A 280 -0.10 9.59 -4.09
CA GLY A 280 0.51 8.39 -4.67
C GLY A 280 0.38 7.17 -3.75
N ALA A 281 0.33 7.37 -2.43
CA ALA A 281 0.10 6.29 -1.46
C ALA A 281 -1.33 5.74 -1.54
N ALA A 282 -2.31 6.60 -1.86
CA ALA A 282 -3.70 6.17 -2.09
C ALA A 282 -3.82 5.36 -3.39
N LEU A 283 -3.19 5.83 -4.48
CA LEU A 283 -3.13 5.10 -5.75
C LEU A 283 -2.41 3.76 -5.59
N ALA A 284 -1.28 3.73 -4.89
CA ALA A 284 -0.55 2.51 -4.54
C ALA A 284 -1.43 1.52 -3.77
N THR A 285 -2.29 2.01 -2.88
CA THR A 285 -3.22 1.18 -2.09
C THR A 285 -4.26 0.50 -2.98
N LEU A 286 -4.89 1.26 -3.89
CA LEU A 286 -5.86 0.70 -4.84
C LEU A 286 -5.19 -0.26 -5.84
N PHE A 287 -4.03 0.14 -6.38
CA PHE A 287 -3.26 -0.68 -7.32
C PHE A 287 -2.86 -2.02 -6.72
N ALA A 288 -2.28 -2.01 -5.51
CA ALA A 288 -1.84 -3.25 -4.85
C ALA A 288 -3.02 -4.14 -4.44
N PHE A 289 -4.18 -3.56 -4.09
CA PHE A 289 -5.39 -4.31 -3.80
C PHE A 289 -5.87 -5.11 -5.02
N GLU A 290 -6.00 -4.46 -6.19
CA GLU A 290 -6.36 -5.15 -7.44
C GLU A 290 -5.29 -6.15 -7.87
N ALA A 291 -4.01 -5.77 -7.83
CA ALA A 291 -2.91 -6.66 -8.18
C ALA A 291 -2.80 -7.88 -7.24
N ALA A 292 -3.21 -7.75 -5.98
CA ALA A 292 -3.27 -8.87 -5.04
C ALA A 292 -4.47 -9.80 -5.30
N ALA A 293 -5.53 -9.31 -5.94
CA ALA A 293 -6.68 -10.12 -6.36
C ALA A 293 -6.44 -10.87 -7.69
N GLU A 294 -5.52 -10.40 -8.54
CA GLU A 294 -5.09 -11.11 -9.75
C GLU A 294 -4.64 -12.56 -9.47
N PRO A 295 -4.86 -13.50 -10.40
CA PRO A 295 -4.40 -14.87 -10.26
C PRO A 295 -2.91 -14.97 -9.95
N ASP A 296 -2.54 -15.93 -9.11
CA ASP A 296 -1.14 -16.18 -8.70
C ASP A 296 -0.25 -16.56 -9.90
N THR A 297 -0.85 -17.05 -10.99
CA THR A 297 -0.17 -17.32 -12.28
C THR A 297 0.24 -16.06 -13.03
N HIS A 298 -0.36 -14.91 -12.73
CA HIS A 298 -0.06 -13.61 -13.34
C HIS A 298 0.80 -12.74 -12.44
N VAL A 299 0.43 -12.63 -11.16
CA VAL A 299 1.11 -11.76 -10.20
C VAL A 299 1.58 -12.58 -9.00
N PRO A 300 2.90 -12.65 -8.75
CA PRO A 300 3.44 -13.42 -7.64
C PRO A 300 3.02 -12.82 -6.30
N LYS A 301 2.69 -13.69 -5.35
CA LYS A 301 2.25 -13.31 -4.01
C LYS A 301 3.37 -13.48 -2.96
N PRO A 302 3.29 -12.77 -1.82
CA PRO A 302 2.41 -11.62 -1.59
C PRO A 302 2.80 -10.42 -2.46
N VAL A 303 1.82 -9.58 -2.79
CA VAL A 303 2.10 -8.19 -3.21
C VAL A 303 2.47 -7.39 -1.97
N SER A 304 3.59 -6.66 -2.01
CA SER A 304 4.07 -5.85 -0.89
C SER A 304 3.81 -4.36 -1.12
N LEU A 305 2.99 -3.76 -0.26
CA LEU A 305 2.59 -2.37 -0.34
C LEU A 305 3.19 -1.56 0.82
N PHE A 306 3.86 -0.46 0.48
CA PHE A 306 4.35 0.53 1.44
C PHE A 306 3.74 1.89 1.11
N SER A 307 2.78 2.34 1.91
CA SER A 307 2.09 3.61 1.69
C SER A 307 2.64 4.66 2.65
N ILE A 308 3.26 5.72 2.09
CA ILE A 308 3.93 6.76 2.89
C ILE A 308 3.03 7.99 2.95
N ALA A 309 2.69 8.42 4.16
CA ALA A 309 1.85 9.60 4.36
C ALA A 309 0.48 9.50 3.64
N GLY A 310 -0.07 8.29 3.54
CA GLY A 310 -1.27 8.03 2.75
C GLY A 310 -2.58 8.38 3.47
N PRO A 311 -3.56 8.97 2.75
CA PRO A 311 -4.89 9.26 3.27
C PRO A 311 -5.73 7.98 3.46
N TYR A 312 -6.98 8.14 3.89
CA TYR A 312 -7.95 7.05 3.83
C TYR A 312 -8.40 6.78 2.39
N VAL A 313 -8.69 5.52 2.05
CA VAL A 313 -9.00 5.10 0.66
C VAL A 313 -10.43 4.56 0.48
N GLY A 314 -10.99 3.86 1.47
CA GLY A 314 -12.32 3.26 1.37
C GLY A 314 -12.99 3.10 2.72
N ASP A 315 -14.15 2.45 2.74
CA ASP A 315 -14.94 2.20 3.94
C ASP A 315 -14.71 0.80 4.54
N GLU A 316 -15.63 0.33 5.38
CA GLU A 316 -15.55 -0.99 6.00
C GLU A 316 -15.63 -2.15 4.99
N SER A 317 -16.36 -1.99 3.88
CA SER A 317 -16.41 -3.02 2.82
C SER A 317 -15.07 -3.18 2.13
N PHE A 318 -14.43 -2.06 1.78
CA PHE A 318 -13.06 -2.05 1.24
C PHE A 318 -12.06 -2.60 2.25
N ARG A 319 -12.17 -2.21 3.52
CA ARG A 319 -11.34 -2.78 4.59
C ARG A 319 -11.50 -4.28 4.67
N SER A 320 -12.72 -4.79 4.72
CA SER A 320 -12.98 -6.23 4.88
C SER A 320 -12.36 -7.04 3.74
N ALA A 321 -12.50 -6.56 2.49
CA ALA A 321 -11.87 -7.18 1.32
C ALA A 321 -10.34 -7.13 1.39
N HIS A 322 -9.77 -5.99 1.80
CA HIS A 322 -8.33 -5.84 1.96
C HIS A 322 -7.79 -6.77 3.06
N GLN A 323 -8.46 -6.87 4.20
CA GLN A 323 -8.08 -7.75 5.31
C GLN A 323 -8.16 -9.23 4.91
N LEU A 324 -9.11 -9.61 4.06
CA LEU A 324 -9.17 -10.96 3.48
C LEU A 324 -7.93 -11.26 2.62
N LEU A 325 -7.48 -10.33 1.77
CA LEU A 325 -6.24 -10.53 1.00
C LEU A 325 -5.01 -10.63 1.90
N GLU A 326 -4.96 -9.86 2.98
CA GLU A 326 -3.89 -9.94 3.97
C GLU A 326 -3.88 -11.31 4.67
N SER A 327 -5.04 -11.79 5.14
CA SER A 327 -5.18 -13.07 5.84
C SER A 327 -4.88 -14.26 4.92
N LEU A 328 -5.25 -14.19 3.64
CA LEU A 328 -4.89 -15.19 2.64
C LEU A 328 -3.41 -15.18 2.23
N GLY A 329 -2.59 -14.27 2.78
CA GLY A 329 -1.18 -14.16 2.40
C GLY A 329 -0.94 -13.56 1.03
N LYS A 330 -1.96 -12.96 0.40
CA LYS A 330 -1.87 -12.35 -0.94
C LYS A 330 -1.37 -10.91 -0.91
N LEU A 331 -1.58 -10.20 0.20
CA LEU A 331 -1.20 -8.80 0.38
C LEU A 331 -0.46 -8.60 1.71
N ARG A 332 0.57 -7.75 1.69
CA ARG A 332 1.24 -7.21 2.88
C ARG A 332 1.29 -5.70 2.72
N HIS A 333 0.66 -4.96 3.63
CA HIS A 333 0.52 -3.51 3.56
C HIS A 333 1.07 -2.86 4.83
N ILE A 334 2.19 -2.17 4.70
CA ILE A 334 2.75 -1.29 5.73
C ILE A 334 2.41 0.17 5.40
N ARG A 335 1.66 0.82 6.29
CA ARG A 335 1.46 2.27 6.28
C ARG A 335 2.53 2.94 7.14
N VAL A 336 3.16 3.98 6.61
CA VAL A 336 4.11 4.82 7.34
C VAL A 336 3.45 6.18 7.56
N SER A 337 3.24 6.56 8.82
CA SER A 337 2.57 7.82 9.19
C SER A 337 3.38 8.60 10.22
N ASN A 338 3.37 9.93 10.11
CA ASN A 338 3.93 10.80 11.13
C ASN A 338 2.84 11.27 12.11
N HIS A 339 3.15 11.29 13.40
CA HIS A 339 2.37 12.06 14.36
C HIS A 339 2.34 13.54 13.93
N LYS A 340 1.14 14.14 13.95
CA LYS A 340 0.78 15.50 13.45
C LYS A 340 0.67 15.67 11.93
N ASP A 341 0.82 14.60 11.13
CA ASP A 341 0.49 14.65 9.70
C ASP A 341 -1.03 14.51 9.49
N LEU A 342 -1.67 15.60 9.06
CA LEU A 342 -3.12 15.65 8.85
C LEU A 342 -3.58 14.85 7.63
N VAL A 343 -2.74 14.66 6.62
CA VAL A 343 -3.11 13.91 5.40
C VAL A 343 -3.49 12.48 5.75
N THR A 344 -2.78 11.89 6.71
CA THR A 344 -3.02 10.51 7.16
C THR A 344 -4.34 10.31 7.90
N ILE A 345 -5.05 11.39 8.23
CA ILE A 345 -6.31 11.35 8.96
C ILE A 345 -7.46 12.00 8.17
N VAL A 346 -7.31 12.21 6.87
CA VAL A 346 -8.39 12.69 5.98
C VAL A 346 -8.50 11.82 4.72
N PRO A 347 -9.67 11.80 4.06
CA PRO A 347 -10.98 12.21 4.59
C PRO A 347 -11.50 11.19 5.63
N LYS A 348 -12.16 11.64 6.71
CA LYS A 348 -12.79 10.70 7.67
C LYS A 348 -14.25 10.38 7.34
N VAL A 349 -14.95 11.31 6.72
CA VAL A 349 -16.39 11.21 6.44
C VAL A 349 -16.66 11.59 5.00
N SER A 350 -17.46 10.78 4.31
CA SER A 350 -18.01 11.06 2.99
C SER A 350 -19.43 11.60 3.11
N TRP A 351 -19.68 12.79 2.58
CA TRP A 351 -21.02 13.39 2.52
C TRP A 351 -21.52 13.41 1.06
N ARG A 352 -22.70 12.85 0.81
CA ARG A 352 -23.39 13.00 -0.47
C ARG A 352 -24.75 13.67 -0.24
N PHE A 353 -24.86 14.96 -0.54
CA PHE A 353 -26.15 15.67 -0.54
C PHE A 353 -26.85 15.40 -1.86
N ASN A 354 -27.68 14.36 -1.93
CA ASN A 354 -28.50 14.11 -3.12
C ASN A 354 -29.87 14.77 -2.92
N VAL A 355 -30.06 15.99 -3.45
CA VAL A 355 -31.26 16.82 -3.23
C VAL A 355 -32.51 16.28 -3.94
N PHE A 356 -32.38 15.24 -4.78
CA PHE A 356 -33.48 14.67 -5.57
C PHE A 356 -33.65 13.14 -5.41
N GLY A 357 -32.93 12.50 -4.47
CA GLY A 357 -33.00 11.05 -4.25
C GLY A 357 -33.51 10.71 -2.86
N THR A 358 -34.57 9.91 -2.77
CA THR A 358 -35.14 9.40 -1.50
C THR A 358 -34.20 8.44 -0.74
N ASN A 359 -33.08 8.02 -1.33
CA ASN A 359 -32.01 7.28 -0.68
C ASN A 359 -30.89 8.23 -0.23
N SER A 360 -31.21 9.09 0.74
CA SER A 360 -30.20 9.91 1.42
C SER A 360 -29.35 9.01 2.32
N HIS A 361 -28.14 8.66 1.88
CA HIS A 361 -27.21 7.91 2.73
C HIS A 361 -26.59 8.84 3.77
N VAL A 362 -26.96 8.65 5.04
CA VAL A 362 -26.27 9.26 6.18
C VAL A 362 -24.78 8.87 6.10
N GLY A 363 -23.88 9.84 6.28
CA GLY A 363 -22.46 9.79 5.86
C GLY A 363 -21.72 8.48 6.13
N ALA A 364 -20.95 8.03 5.14
CA ALA A 364 -20.10 6.85 5.27
C ALA A 364 -18.74 7.23 5.87
N LEU A 365 -18.22 6.40 6.77
CA LEU A 365 -16.92 6.61 7.40
C LEU A 365 -15.82 5.91 6.63
N PHE A 366 -14.76 6.65 6.35
CA PHE A 366 -13.54 6.10 5.81
C PHE A 366 -12.76 5.32 6.88
N LYS A 367 -12.07 4.27 6.42
CA LYS A 367 -11.48 3.23 7.25
C LYS A 367 -10.07 2.92 6.75
N HIS A 368 -9.08 2.96 7.66
CA HIS A 368 -7.71 2.55 7.32
C HIS A 368 -7.63 1.03 7.16
N VAL A 369 -6.63 0.60 6.39
CA VAL A 369 -6.25 -0.80 6.09
C VAL A 369 -4.74 -0.97 6.32
N GLY A 370 -4.22 -2.19 6.45
CA GLY A 370 -2.79 -2.44 6.64
C GLY A 370 -2.25 -2.13 8.04
N VAL A 371 -1.04 -2.62 8.33
CA VAL A 371 -0.32 -2.33 9.58
C VAL A 371 0.25 -0.91 9.51
N ASN A 372 -0.05 -0.09 10.52
CA ASN A 372 0.42 1.28 10.61
C ASN A 372 1.61 1.41 11.56
N LEU A 373 2.73 1.88 11.02
CA LEU A 373 3.90 2.33 11.76
C LEU A 373 3.83 3.85 11.88
N ARG A 374 3.50 4.33 13.08
CA ARG A 374 3.34 5.75 13.37
C ARG A 374 4.58 6.28 14.08
N PHE A 375 5.28 7.22 13.46
CA PHE A 375 6.49 7.82 14.00
C PHE A 375 6.21 9.09 14.80
N TYR A 376 6.80 9.16 15.99
CA TYR A 376 6.71 10.29 16.91
C TYR A 376 8.01 11.09 16.91
N GLU A 377 7.94 12.33 17.41
CA GLU A 377 9.11 13.18 17.60
C GLU A 377 9.42 13.30 19.10
N GLY A 378 10.67 13.00 19.50
CA GLY A 378 11.18 13.30 20.85
C GLY A 378 10.51 12.53 22.00
N THR A 379 9.84 11.42 21.74
CA THR A 379 9.13 10.61 22.75
C THR A 379 9.93 9.39 23.20
N THR A 380 9.60 8.86 24.39
CA THR A 380 10.13 7.57 24.90
C THR A 380 9.63 6.37 24.11
N THR A 381 8.49 6.50 23.42
CA THR A 381 7.94 5.51 22.48
C THR A 381 8.07 6.06 21.06
N PRO A 382 9.11 5.68 20.31
CA PRO A 382 9.46 6.41 19.09
C PRO A 382 8.70 5.92 17.84
N VAL A 383 8.14 4.70 17.91
CA VAL A 383 7.18 4.12 16.94
C VAL A 383 6.00 3.50 17.67
N GLU A 384 4.78 3.79 17.21
CA GLU A 384 3.58 3.05 17.57
C GLU A 384 3.19 2.14 16.40
N ILE A 385 2.93 0.87 16.70
CA ILE A 385 2.48 -0.12 15.72
C ILE A 385 1.01 -0.43 16.00
N SER A 386 0.15 -0.25 15.01
CA SER A 386 -1.28 -0.55 15.13
C SER A 386 -1.82 -1.22 13.87
N TYR A 387 -2.92 -1.96 14.02
CA TYR A 387 -3.67 -2.54 12.91
C TYR A 387 -5.16 -2.21 13.08
N PRO A 388 -5.90 -1.89 12.00
CA PRO A 388 -7.32 -1.62 12.06
C PRO A 388 -8.10 -2.83 12.58
N ARG A 389 -8.70 -2.72 13.78
CA ARG A 389 -9.51 -3.80 14.36
C ARG A 389 -10.96 -3.70 13.89
N VAL A 390 -11.54 -4.83 13.54
CA VAL A 390 -12.99 -4.98 13.36
C VAL A 390 -13.63 -4.90 14.75
N ARG A 391 -14.62 -4.02 14.94
CA ARG A 391 -15.45 -4.00 16.16
C ARG A 391 -16.80 -4.62 15.84
N SER A 392 -16.99 -5.90 16.19
CA SER A 392 -18.30 -6.56 16.13
C SER A 392 -19.05 -6.36 17.46
N GLY A 393 -20.23 -5.73 17.44
CA GLY A 393 -21.12 -5.64 18.59
C GLY A 393 -22.47 -4.99 18.27
N PHE A 394 -23.55 -5.43 18.93
CA PHE A 394 -24.95 -5.02 18.69
C PHE A 394 -25.22 -3.50 18.85
N PHE A 395 -24.25 -2.72 19.37
CA PHE A 395 -24.30 -1.27 19.52
C PHE A 395 -23.44 -0.49 18.48
N SER A 396 -22.81 -1.13 17.49
CA SER A 396 -21.96 -0.46 16.49
C SER A 396 -22.76 0.14 15.33
N SER A 397 -23.83 0.89 15.62
CA SER A 397 -24.57 1.58 14.54
C SER A 397 -23.68 2.64 13.88
N THR A 398 -23.84 2.86 12.57
CA THR A 398 -23.15 3.93 11.82
C THR A 398 -23.29 5.29 12.51
N PHE A 399 -24.43 5.53 13.19
CA PHE A 399 -24.66 6.72 14.01
C PHE A 399 -23.76 6.80 15.24
N ASP A 400 -23.51 5.68 15.93
CA ASP A 400 -22.65 5.60 17.11
C ASP A 400 -21.16 5.76 16.76
N GLU A 401 -20.76 5.32 15.56
CA GLU A 401 -19.42 5.58 15.03
C GLU A 401 -19.27 7.02 14.51
N LEU A 402 -20.30 7.55 13.84
CA LEU A 402 -20.34 8.94 13.39
C LEU A 402 -20.30 9.90 14.59
N ALA A 403 -21.09 9.65 15.63
CA ALA A 403 -21.13 10.47 16.86
C ALA A 403 -19.78 10.46 17.59
N ARG A 404 -19.09 9.31 17.65
CA ARG A 404 -17.72 9.22 18.19
C ARG A 404 -16.68 9.86 17.26
N GLY A 405 -16.87 9.79 15.95
CA GLY A 405 -16.05 10.48 14.95
C GLY A 405 -16.24 12.01 14.97
N TRP A 406 -17.42 12.45 15.43
CA TRP A 406 -17.84 13.84 15.62
C TRP A 406 -17.54 14.40 17.02
N ASP A 407 -17.12 13.56 17.99
CA ASP A 407 -16.82 14.01 19.35
C ASP A 407 -15.75 15.10 19.29
N GLN A 408 -16.16 16.29 19.73
CA GLN A 408 -15.61 17.61 19.44
C GLN A 408 -14.31 17.89 20.22
N SER A 409 -13.38 16.94 20.30
CA SER A 409 -12.06 17.14 20.91
C SER A 409 -10.91 17.10 19.91
N TYR A 410 -11.06 16.39 18.77
CA TYR A 410 -10.00 16.31 17.75
C TYR A 410 -10.08 17.40 16.67
N PHE A 411 -11.27 17.95 16.37
CA PHE A 411 -11.45 18.91 15.27
C PHE A 411 -11.82 20.33 15.72
N SER A 412 -12.31 20.51 16.96
CA SER A 412 -12.77 21.81 17.47
C SER A 412 -11.63 22.77 17.83
N ASN A 413 -10.43 22.25 18.11
CA ASN A 413 -9.22 23.02 18.43
C ASN A 413 -8.18 23.02 17.30
N ILE A 414 -8.51 22.46 16.12
CA ILE A 414 -7.68 22.65 14.92
C ILE A 414 -8.02 24.04 14.39
N SER A 415 -7.21 25.04 14.75
CA SER A 415 -7.08 26.18 13.85
C SER A 415 -6.56 25.61 12.53
N TRP A 416 -7.41 25.60 11.51
CA TRP A 416 -7.08 25.12 10.19
C TRP A 416 -6.10 26.10 9.57
N ASN A 417 -4.84 26.03 9.99
CA ASN A 417 -3.74 26.69 9.31
C ASN A 417 -2.94 25.62 8.56
N PRO A 418 -3.31 25.32 7.31
CA PRO A 418 -2.59 24.41 6.41
C PRO A 418 -1.07 24.52 6.46
N MET A 419 -0.54 25.74 6.60
CA MET A 419 0.89 25.97 6.61
C MET A 419 1.57 25.43 7.88
N ALA A 420 0.88 25.37 9.01
CA ALA A 420 1.45 24.87 10.28
C ALA A 420 1.67 23.34 10.29
N HIS A 421 1.04 22.61 9.37
CA HIS A 421 1.09 21.14 9.30
C HIS A 421 1.87 20.60 8.09
N ARG A 422 2.22 21.47 7.13
CA ARG A 422 3.11 21.19 6.00
C ARG A 422 4.43 20.48 6.40
N PRO A 423 5.13 20.83 7.50
CA PRO A 423 6.42 20.20 7.80
C PRO A 423 6.32 18.70 8.12
N PHE A 424 5.21 18.23 8.70
CA PHE A 424 5.09 16.82 9.12
C PHE A 424 4.78 15.86 7.98
N HIS A 425 4.27 16.40 6.87
CA HIS A 425 3.88 15.66 5.69
C HIS A 425 5.01 15.58 4.63
N GLY A 426 6.09 16.33 4.80
CA GLY A 426 7.22 16.33 3.86
C GLY A 426 8.03 15.04 3.91
N LEU A 427 8.49 14.56 2.76
CA LEU A 427 9.36 13.37 2.65
C LEU A 427 10.64 13.50 3.48
N ARG A 428 11.18 14.72 3.61
CA ARG A 428 12.34 15.01 4.45
C ARG A 428 12.09 14.67 5.93
N GLU A 429 10.93 15.04 6.47
CA GLU A 429 10.57 14.74 7.86
C GLU A 429 10.29 13.25 8.06
N TYR A 430 9.62 12.60 7.10
CA TYR A 430 9.47 11.14 7.10
C TYR A 430 10.82 10.41 7.10
N ASN A 431 11.76 10.86 6.26
CA ASN A 431 13.12 10.34 6.20
C ASN A 431 13.85 10.50 7.54
N LYS A 432 13.82 11.70 8.12
CA LYS A 432 14.42 12.00 9.43
C LYS A 432 13.86 11.09 10.54
N ARG A 433 12.54 10.89 10.59
CA ARG A 433 11.91 10.05 11.61
C ARG A 433 12.15 8.56 11.39
N LEU A 434 12.28 8.11 10.14
CA LEU A 434 12.70 6.75 9.83
C LEU A 434 14.11 6.48 10.36
N GLU A 435 15.07 7.39 10.09
CA GLU A 435 16.44 7.29 10.60
C GLU A 435 16.51 7.28 12.12
N ALA A 436 15.71 8.12 12.80
CA ALA A 436 15.62 8.13 14.26
C ALA A 436 15.14 6.79 14.86
N ASN A 437 14.45 5.97 14.06
CA ASN A 437 13.89 4.69 14.45
C ASN A 437 14.63 3.47 13.87
N LYS A 438 15.79 3.70 13.24
CA LYS A 438 16.56 2.69 12.53
C LYS A 438 16.88 1.46 13.36
N SER A 439 17.45 1.63 14.56
CA SER A 439 17.91 0.52 15.40
C SER A 439 16.77 -0.45 15.78
N LEU A 440 15.56 0.07 15.99
CA LEU A 440 14.36 -0.71 16.28
C LEU A 440 13.85 -1.44 15.02
N LEU A 441 13.77 -0.73 13.91
CA LEU A 441 13.19 -1.23 12.66
C LEU A 441 14.12 -2.17 11.90
N GLU A 442 15.44 -2.11 12.14
CA GLU A 442 16.41 -3.08 11.62
C GLU A 442 16.24 -4.48 12.23
N GLN A 443 15.66 -4.57 13.44
CA GLN A 443 15.42 -5.83 14.15
C GLN A 443 13.97 -6.34 13.96
N THR A 444 13.20 -5.70 13.09
CA THR A 444 11.80 -6.04 12.84
C THR A 444 11.64 -6.40 11.37
N TYR A 445 10.88 -7.44 11.06
CA TYR A 445 10.54 -7.81 9.69
C TYR A 445 9.04 -7.64 9.44
N VAL A 446 8.65 -7.36 8.19
CA VAL A 446 7.24 -7.17 7.81
C VAL A 446 6.40 -8.39 8.17
N ASN A 447 6.92 -9.59 7.90
CA ASN A 447 6.22 -10.84 8.23
C ASN A 447 6.01 -11.00 9.75
N ASP A 448 6.98 -10.58 10.58
CA ASP A 448 6.84 -10.63 12.04
C ASP A 448 5.72 -9.71 12.53
N LEU A 449 5.55 -8.54 11.91
CA LEU A 449 4.47 -7.61 12.27
C LEU A 449 3.09 -8.23 12.06
N TYR A 450 2.93 -9.02 11.00
CA TYR A 450 1.72 -9.76 10.71
C TYR A 450 1.53 -10.98 11.63
N ALA A 451 2.61 -11.66 12.02
CA ALA A 451 2.53 -12.79 12.95
C ALA A 451 2.20 -12.40 14.41
N ARG A 452 2.37 -11.12 14.77
CA ARG A 452 2.16 -10.60 16.13
C ARG A 452 0.67 -10.47 16.48
N LYS A 453 0.12 -11.44 17.21
CA LYS A 453 -1.27 -11.44 17.71
C LYS A 453 -1.68 -10.14 18.42
N ASN A 454 -0.78 -9.48 19.15
CA ASN A 454 -1.04 -8.20 19.82
C ASN A 454 -1.18 -7.00 18.86
N VAL A 455 -0.58 -7.09 17.66
CA VAL A 455 -0.66 -6.07 16.62
C VAL A 455 -1.92 -6.27 15.78
N VAL A 456 -2.06 -7.43 15.15
CA VAL A 456 -3.14 -7.73 14.20
C VAL A 456 -4.44 -8.20 14.87
N GLY A 457 -4.40 -8.59 16.15
CA GLY A 457 -5.53 -9.19 16.85
C GLY A 457 -5.87 -10.60 16.34
N ASN A 458 -7.01 -11.11 16.79
CA ASN A 458 -7.66 -12.26 16.17
C ASN A 458 -8.25 -11.77 14.84
N LEU A 459 -7.45 -11.75 13.77
CA LEU A 459 -7.98 -11.76 12.41
C LEU A 459 -8.57 -13.14 12.12
N VAL A 460 -9.58 -13.50 12.91
CA VAL A 460 -10.41 -14.66 12.68
C VAL A 460 -11.40 -14.21 11.63
N PRO A 461 -11.49 -14.90 10.48
CA PRO A 461 -12.69 -14.82 9.66
C PRO A 461 -13.83 -15.18 10.60
N HIS A 462 -14.72 -14.23 10.88
CA HIS A 462 -16.05 -14.63 11.33
C HIS A 462 -16.65 -15.36 10.12
N PHE A 463 -16.56 -16.70 10.18
CA PHE A 463 -17.13 -17.62 9.21
C PHE A 463 -18.65 -17.53 9.20
#